data_AF-A0A498S9J2-F1
#
_entry.id   AF-A0A498S9J2-F1
#
_cell.length_a   1.000
_cell.length_b   1.000
_cell.length_c   1.000
_cell.angle_alpha   90.00
_cell.angle_beta   90.00
_cell.angle_gamma   90.00
#
_symmetry.space_group_name_H-M   'P 1'
#
loop_
_entity.id
_entity.type
_entity.pdbx_description
1 polymer ?
#
loop_
_entity_poly.entity_id
_entity_poly.type
_entity_poly.pdbx_seq_one_letter_code
_entity_poly.pdbx_strand_id
1 'polypeptide(L)'
;MGEKQDVDDCSGIREEYCPETLLEFHAASNEIFTHLFNSCLAAVLPDNLSQFTTPLTQTNTAMTIKKRHEVENFTALLIIYCKLYGINRIIDVGCGGHLVSQLSQYCKVVGIDCNEKFCQRARKSCTYAKIICLTVKCDGTDDQKLLEFFSGDEHDRTAIVSLHGCGDLQPTLLRHFSKLDHNRVPLIFTIPCCYHKMSNLKKKIFHWIMSDEVKKRSVSREVLPVSALSWPSSEKDRERHTRNFINRALLECLYDKRKDLPSFPCRKLNCHFEDVKDTGIKLASQLGMDENGILQIDQLYRTIYADHEPYFAYVEPFTLLQTMMQTPLEMLILLDRLFFLKEHGCSAYILSVFNPKISSRHLCIIASSS
;
A
#
# COMPACT_ATOMS: atom_id res chain seq x y z
N MET A 1 -16.61 8.82 -44.26
CA MET A 1 -16.81 7.39 -43.96
C MET A 1 -15.74 7.01 -42.97
N GLY A 2 -16.15 6.83 -41.71
CA GLY A 2 -15.24 6.68 -40.58
C GLY A 2 -14.78 5.24 -40.41
N GLU A 3 -13.49 5.09 -40.13
CA GLU A 3 -12.93 3.92 -39.46
C GLU A 3 -12.97 4.20 -37.96
N LYS A 4 -13.77 3.42 -37.22
CA LYS A 4 -13.68 3.34 -35.77
C LYS A 4 -12.38 2.61 -35.44
N GLN A 5 -11.47 3.29 -34.75
CA GLN A 5 -10.39 2.64 -34.02
C GLN A 5 -11.00 1.86 -32.85
N ASP A 6 -10.81 0.55 -32.87
CA ASP A 6 -11.12 -0.32 -31.75
C ASP A 6 -10.29 0.10 -30.54
N VAL A 7 -11.00 0.43 -29.47
CA VAL A 7 -10.45 0.68 -28.14
C VAL A 7 -10.08 -0.69 -27.58
N ASP A 8 -8.77 -0.95 -27.48
CA ASP A 8 -8.20 -2.16 -26.89
C ASP A 8 -8.83 -2.47 -25.53
N ASP A 9 -9.56 -3.58 -25.49
CA ASP A 9 -10.30 -4.11 -24.35
C ASP A 9 -9.33 -4.48 -23.21
N CYS A 10 -9.36 -3.68 -22.13
CA CYS A 10 -8.57 -3.88 -20.92
C CYS A 10 -9.18 -4.91 -19.95
N SER A 11 -10.19 -5.69 -20.36
CA SER A 11 -10.74 -6.76 -19.55
C SER A 11 -10.19 -8.11 -20.02
N GLY A 12 -9.23 -8.67 -19.30
CA GLY A 12 -8.81 -10.07 -19.51
C GLY A 12 -9.89 -11.10 -19.14
N ILE A 13 -11.17 -10.71 -19.19
CA ILE A 13 -12.34 -11.51 -18.82
C ILE A 13 -12.88 -12.09 -20.14
N ARG A 14 -12.77 -13.41 -20.32
CA ARG A 14 -13.56 -14.06 -21.38
C ARG A 14 -15.03 -13.95 -20.99
N GLU A 15 -15.81 -13.16 -21.72
CA GLU A 15 -17.23 -12.88 -21.44
C GLU A 15 -18.09 -14.14 -21.26
N GLU A 16 -17.72 -15.27 -21.88
CA GLU A 16 -18.53 -16.50 -21.90
C GLU A 16 -18.78 -17.17 -20.53
N TYR A 17 -18.07 -16.81 -19.44
CA TYR A 17 -18.20 -17.51 -18.15
C TYR A 17 -18.36 -16.58 -16.92
N CYS A 18 -18.48 -15.26 -17.13
CA CYS A 18 -18.62 -14.31 -16.02
C CYS A 18 -20.11 -14.07 -15.70
N PRO A 19 -20.58 -14.20 -14.45
CA PRO A 19 -21.96 -13.87 -14.11
C PRO A 19 -22.29 -12.42 -14.46
N GLU A 20 -23.45 -12.19 -15.10
CA GLU A 20 -23.90 -10.85 -15.51
C GLU A 20 -23.88 -9.85 -14.34
N THR A 21 -24.33 -10.28 -13.15
CA THR A 21 -24.31 -9.48 -11.92
C THR A 21 -22.90 -9.01 -11.52
N LEU A 22 -21.86 -9.80 -11.83
CA LEU A 22 -20.47 -9.45 -11.55
C LEU A 22 -19.93 -8.41 -12.56
N LEU A 23 -20.36 -8.50 -13.83
CA LEU A 23 -20.06 -7.51 -14.85
C LEU A 23 -20.74 -6.17 -14.55
N GLU A 24 -22.01 -6.20 -14.14
CA GLU A 24 -22.75 -5.02 -13.69
C GLU A 24 -22.07 -4.33 -12.50
N PHE A 25 -21.68 -5.11 -11.48
CA PHE A 25 -20.93 -4.60 -10.33
C PHE A 25 -19.62 -3.92 -10.75
N HIS A 26 -18.86 -4.55 -11.66
CA HIS A 26 -17.61 -3.99 -12.17
C HIS A 26 -17.81 -2.68 -12.92
N ALA A 27 -18.82 -2.62 -13.79
CA ALA A 27 -19.15 -1.43 -14.56
C ALA A 27 -19.54 -0.27 -13.62
N ALA A 28 -20.44 -0.51 -12.66
CA ALA A 28 -20.85 0.48 -11.68
C ALA A 28 -19.67 0.97 -10.81
N SER A 29 -18.80 0.05 -10.38
CA SER A 29 -17.59 0.39 -9.62
C SER A 29 -16.64 1.28 -10.42
N ASN A 30 -16.41 0.98 -11.70
CA ASN A 30 -15.55 1.77 -12.57
C ASN A 30 -16.15 3.14 -12.89
N GLU A 31 -17.47 3.25 -13.05
CA GLU A 31 -18.16 4.52 -13.25
C GLU A 31 -18.00 5.44 -12.02
N ILE A 32 -18.24 4.90 -10.82
CA ILE A 32 -18.03 5.61 -9.55
C ILE A 32 -16.57 6.05 -9.43
N PHE A 33 -15.62 5.15 -9.68
CA PHE A 33 -14.20 5.48 -9.67
C PHE A 33 -13.88 6.62 -10.64
N THR A 34 -14.33 6.52 -11.88
CA THR A 34 -14.07 7.52 -12.94
C THR A 34 -14.66 8.88 -12.58
N HIS A 35 -15.90 8.93 -12.12
CA HIS A 35 -16.57 10.17 -11.74
C HIS A 35 -15.87 10.85 -10.56
N LEU A 36 -15.54 10.09 -9.52
CA LEU A 36 -14.84 10.59 -8.33
C LEU A 36 -13.40 11.01 -8.66
N PHE A 37 -12.71 10.23 -9.48
CA PHE A 37 -11.37 10.52 -9.94
C PHE A 37 -11.34 11.85 -10.72
N ASN A 38 -12.25 12.03 -11.68
CA ASN A 38 -12.36 13.28 -12.45
C ASN A 38 -12.71 14.48 -11.56
N SER A 39 -13.60 14.29 -10.59
CA SER A 39 -13.98 15.35 -9.63
C SER A 39 -12.83 15.73 -8.69
N CYS A 40 -11.98 14.78 -8.32
CA CYS A 40 -10.79 15.01 -7.48
C CYS A 40 -9.60 15.56 -8.28
N LEU A 41 -9.45 15.17 -9.56
CA LEU A 41 -8.35 15.58 -10.43
C LEU A 41 -8.49 17.03 -10.91
N ALA A 42 -9.73 17.50 -11.14
CA ALA A 42 -10.01 18.87 -11.55
C ALA A 42 -9.50 19.93 -10.55
N ALA A 43 -9.14 19.54 -9.33
CA ALA A 43 -8.78 20.47 -8.27
C ALA A 43 -7.33 20.99 -8.32
N VAL A 44 -6.31 20.18 -8.64
CA VAL A 44 -4.92 20.65 -8.44
C VAL A 44 -3.90 19.85 -9.28
N LEU A 45 -3.67 20.27 -10.51
CA LEU A 45 -2.33 20.25 -11.07
C LEU A 45 -2.09 21.63 -11.67
N PRO A 46 -1.08 22.39 -11.21
CA PRO A 46 -0.65 23.55 -11.97
C PRO A 46 -0.27 23.06 -13.38
N ASP A 47 -0.81 23.69 -14.41
CA ASP A 47 -0.54 23.38 -15.84
C ASP A 47 0.96 23.39 -16.20
N ASN A 48 1.81 23.83 -15.28
CA ASN A 48 3.26 23.99 -15.43
C ASN A 48 4.12 22.81 -14.92
N LEU A 49 3.55 21.61 -14.67
CA LEU A 49 4.35 20.41 -14.31
C LEU A 49 5.43 20.08 -15.35
N SER A 50 5.20 20.43 -16.62
CA SER A 50 6.15 20.29 -17.72
C SER A 50 7.35 21.25 -17.64
N GLN A 51 7.25 22.35 -16.89
CA GLN A 51 8.34 23.35 -16.76
C GLN A 51 9.34 23.02 -15.65
N PHE A 52 9.00 22.09 -14.74
CA PHE A 52 9.82 21.77 -13.56
C PHE A 52 10.50 20.40 -13.63
N THR A 53 10.52 19.75 -14.80
CA THR A 53 11.29 18.53 -15.02
C THR A 53 12.78 18.82 -14.87
N THR A 54 13.26 18.73 -13.64
CA THR A 54 14.69 18.67 -13.35
C THR A 54 15.12 17.25 -13.71
N PRO A 55 16.15 17.04 -14.55
CA PRO A 55 16.63 15.69 -14.81
C PRO A 55 17.02 15.06 -13.48
N LEU A 56 16.35 13.97 -13.07
CA LEU A 56 16.72 13.21 -11.89
C LEU A 56 18.09 12.58 -12.17
N THR A 57 19.15 13.23 -11.72
CA THR A 57 20.53 12.77 -11.85
C THR A 57 20.81 11.70 -10.81
N GLN A 58 20.61 10.44 -11.20
CA GLN A 58 21.34 9.22 -10.81
C GLN A 58 20.38 8.02 -10.84
N THR A 59 20.49 7.23 -11.91
CA THR A 59 19.77 5.96 -12.03
C THR A 59 20.35 4.95 -11.05
N ASN A 60 19.63 4.68 -9.97
CA ASN A 60 20.03 3.62 -9.03
C ASN A 60 19.61 2.26 -9.62
N THR A 61 20.54 1.56 -10.26
CA THR A 61 20.32 0.27 -10.95
C THR A 61 19.96 -0.87 -9.98
N ALA A 62 20.21 -0.70 -8.68
CA ALA A 62 19.95 -1.70 -7.64
C ALA A 62 18.46 -1.89 -7.26
N MET A 63 17.52 -1.13 -7.85
CA MET A 63 16.10 -1.19 -7.50
C MET A 63 15.27 -1.97 -8.51
N THR A 64 14.21 -2.65 -8.02
CA THR A 64 13.16 -3.20 -8.89
C THR A 64 12.52 -2.09 -9.73
N ILE A 65 12.00 -2.43 -10.91
CA ILE A 65 11.31 -1.49 -11.81
C ILE A 65 10.22 -0.73 -11.06
N LYS A 66 9.38 -1.45 -10.30
CA LYS A 66 8.32 -0.86 -9.49
C LYS A 66 8.85 0.16 -8.48
N LYS A 67 9.85 -0.23 -7.68
CA LYS A 67 10.38 0.65 -6.63
C LYS A 67 11.01 1.91 -7.23
N ARG A 68 11.71 1.78 -8.36
CA ARG A 68 12.26 2.92 -9.10
C ARG A 68 11.16 3.87 -9.56
N HIS A 69 10.14 3.33 -10.23
CA HIS A 69 8.98 4.08 -10.69
C HIS A 69 8.31 4.86 -9.54
N GLU A 70 8.12 4.22 -8.38
CA GLU A 70 7.53 4.86 -7.21
C GLU A 70 8.38 6.03 -6.70
N VAL A 71 9.69 5.85 -6.45
CA VAL A 71 10.46 6.95 -5.83
C VAL A 71 10.79 8.06 -6.82
N GLU A 72 10.98 7.78 -8.11
CA GLU A 72 11.26 8.83 -9.11
C GLU A 72 10.06 9.76 -9.31
N ASN A 73 8.88 9.22 -9.59
CA ASN A 73 7.68 10.02 -9.80
C ASN A 73 7.27 10.78 -8.52
N PHE A 74 7.39 10.14 -7.36
CA PHE A 74 7.04 10.79 -6.11
C PHE A 74 8.05 11.89 -5.74
N THR A 75 9.35 11.68 -5.98
CA THR A 75 10.36 12.74 -5.79
C THR A 75 10.07 13.95 -6.67
N ALA A 76 9.77 13.74 -7.95
CA ALA A 76 9.47 14.83 -8.87
C ALA A 76 8.29 15.69 -8.38
N LEU A 77 7.21 15.03 -7.96
CA LEU A 77 6.05 15.69 -7.37
C LEU A 77 6.42 16.47 -6.09
N LEU A 78 7.14 15.84 -5.16
CA LEU A 78 7.53 16.46 -3.89
C LEU A 78 8.39 17.70 -4.11
N ILE A 79 9.35 17.67 -5.04
CA ILE A 79 10.20 18.83 -5.34
C ILE A 79 9.37 20.04 -5.81
N ILE A 80 8.35 19.81 -6.64
CA ILE A 80 7.47 20.88 -7.13
C ILE A 80 6.71 21.51 -5.96
N TYR A 81 6.08 20.71 -5.13
CA TYR A 81 5.35 21.21 -3.96
C TYR A 81 6.27 21.86 -2.93
N CYS A 82 7.47 21.33 -2.74
CA CYS A 82 8.45 21.94 -1.86
C CYS A 82 8.83 23.35 -2.33
N LYS A 83 9.01 23.57 -3.63
CA LYS A 83 9.25 24.91 -4.18
C LYS A 83 8.02 25.81 -4.04
N LEU A 84 6.84 25.33 -4.41
CA LEU A 84 5.59 26.11 -4.37
C LEU A 84 5.24 26.59 -2.97
N TYR A 85 5.43 25.74 -1.97
CA TYR A 85 5.12 26.10 -0.61
C TYR A 85 6.33 26.71 0.10
N GLY A 86 7.57 26.49 -0.32
CA GLY A 86 8.76 26.93 0.44
C GLY A 86 9.09 25.98 1.59
N ILE A 87 9.04 24.68 1.31
CA ILE A 87 9.43 23.61 2.24
C ILE A 87 10.94 23.48 2.23
N ASN A 88 11.56 23.49 3.40
CA ASN A 88 12.99 23.26 3.56
C ASN A 88 13.31 21.95 4.30
N ARG A 89 12.29 21.29 4.86
CA ARG A 89 12.42 20.04 5.60
C ARG A 89 11.36 19.03 5.16
N ILE A 90 11.77 17.79 4.91
CA ILE A 90 10.85 16.67 4.66
C ILE A 90 11.02 15.63 5.75
N ILE A 91 9.90 15.13 6.27
CA ILE A 91 9.87 13.94 7.12
C ILE A 91 9.24 12.80 6.34
N ASP A 92 10.02 11.76 6.04
CA ASP A 92 9.52 10.52 5.42
C ASP A 92 9.21 9.49 6.51
N VAL A 93 7.92 9.20 6.72
CA VAL A 93 7.43 8.27 7.74
C VAL A 93 7.12 6.91 7.13
N GLY A 94 7.79 5.87 7.64
CA GLY A 94 7.80 4.54 7.02
C GLY A 94 8.81 4.45 5.86
N CYS A 95 9.98 5.08 6.03
CA CYS A 95 10.84 5.46 4.91
C CYS A 95 11.49 4.28 4.16
N GLY A 96 11.84 3.18 4.86
CA GLY A 96 12.55 2.03 4.29
C GLY A 96 13.93 2.31 3.64
N GLY A 97 14.33 3.59 3.49
CA GLY A 97 15.62 4.12 3.05
C GLY A 97 15.66 4.75 1.64
N HIS A 98 14.83 4.30 0.69
CA HIS A 98 15.04 4.63 -0.74
C HIS A 98 14.64 6.07 -1.11
N LEU A 99 13.45 6.50 -0.70
CA LEU A 99 12.95 7.85 -1.01
C LEU A 99 13.79 8.92 -0.30
N VAL A 100 14.12 8.69 0.97
CA VAL A 100 15.02 9.55 1.75
C VAL A 100 16.36 9.79 1.05
N SER A 101 16.96 8.73 0.51
CA SER A 101 18.24 8.84 -0.21
C SER A 101 18.14 9.82 -1.37
N GLN A 102 17.05 9.75 -2.14
CA GLN A 102 16.85 10.59 -3.32
C GLN A 102 16.52 12.03 -2.94
N LEU A 103 15.65 12.24 -1.94
CA LEU A 103 15.26 13.59 -1.49
C LEU A 103 16.38 14.34 -0.77
N SER A 104 17.31 13.62 -0.12
CA SER A 104 18.41 14.23 0.65
C SER A 104 19.39 15.06 -0.20
N GLN A 105 19.31 14.93 -1.52
CA GLN A 105 20.07 15.75 -2.47
C GLN A 105 19.49 17.16 -2.66
N TYR A 106 18.23 17.39 -2.25
CA TYR A 106 17.48 18.61 -2.56
C TYR A 106 17.08 19.43 -1.32
N CYS A 107 16.87 18.79 -0.16
CA CYS A 107 16.47 19.48 1.07
C CYS A 107 16.88 18.70 2.33
N LYS A 108 16.68 19.29 3.52
CA LYS A 108 16.84 18.58 4.81
C LYS A 108 15.82 17.44 4.88
N VAL A 109 16.26 16.19 4.97
CA VAL A 109 15.36 15.03 5.10
C VAL A 109 15.58 14.29 6.39
N VAL A 110 14.48 13.94 7.06
CA VAL A 110 14.47 13.06 8.22
C VAL A 110 13.62 11.83 7.91
N GLY A 111 14.24 10.64 7.92
CA GLY A 111 13.54 9.38 7.74
C GLY A 111 13.16 8.77 9.09
N ILE A 112 11.92 8.32 9.23
CA ILE A 112 11.43 7.53 10.37
C ILE A 112 11.03 6.14 9.89
N ASP A 113 11.47 5.11 10.61
CA ASP A 113 10.95 3.75 10.47
C ASP A 113 10.89 3.08 11.87
N CYS A 114 9.95 2.17 12.07
CA CYS A 114 9.85 1.42 13.34
C CYS A 114 10.76 0.18 13.36
N ASN A 115 11.33 -0.21 12.22
CA ASN A 115 12.19 -1.38 12.10
C ASN A 115 13.67 -0.98 12.13
N GLU A 116 14.36 -1.33 13.22
CA GLU A 116 15.78 -1.00 13.40
C GLU A 116 16.67 -1.55 12.27
N LYS A 117 16.35 -2.72 11.69
CA LYS A 117 17.13 -3.25 10.56
C LYS A 117 17.01 -2.38 9.32
N PHE A 118 15.81 -1.84 9.06
CA PHE A 118 15.60 -0.91 7.95
C PHE A 118 16.29 0.43 8.23
N CYS A 119 16.21 0.95 9.46
CA CYS A 119 16.93 2.14 9.89
C CYS A 119 18.44 1.98 9.71
N GLN A 120 19.04 0.88 10.16
CA GLN A 120 20.47 0.62 10.00
C GLN A 120 20.89 0.57 8.53
N ARG A 121 20.09 -0.07 7.68
CA ARG A 121 20.34 -0.10 6.24
C ARG A 121 20.26 1.31 5.63
N ALA A 122 19.24 2.07 5.99
CA ALA A 122 19.05 3.44 5.51
C ALA A 122 20.18 4.38 5.96
N ARG A 123 20.66 4.26 7.22
CA ARG A 123 21.82 5.02 7.72
C ARG A 123 23.10 4.74 6.94
N LYS A 124 23.29 3.51 6.47
CA LYS A 124 24.44 3.13 5.64
C LYS A 124 24.34 3.68 4.21
N SER A 125 23.12 3.81 3.67
CA SER A 125 22.90 4.27 2.30
C SER A 125 22.68 5.79 2.18
N CYS A 126 22.34 6.48 3.26
CA CYS A 126 21.96 7.89 3.25
C CYS A 126 22.93 8.73 4.11
N THR A 127 23.92 9.36 3.48
CA THR A 127 24.92 10.19 4.18
C THR A 127 24.34 11.53 4.65
N TYR A 128 23.39 12.10 3.90
CA TYR A 128 22.91 13.48 4.09
C TYR A 128 21.54 13.57 4.78
N ALA A 129 20.98 12.44 5.23
CA ALA A 129 19.68 12.40 5.90
C ALA A 129 19.79 11.85 7.31
N LYS A 130 19.01 12.42 8.24
CA LYS A 130 18.88 11.87 9.60
C LYS A 130 17.90 10.71 9.58
N ILE A 131 18.31 9.53 10.03
CA ILE A 131 17.44 8.35 10.13
C ILE A 131 17.20 8.00 11.59
N ILE A 132 15.93 8.04 12.00
CA ILE A 132 15.48 7.80 13.37
C ILE A 132 14.65 6.52 13.40
N CYS A 133 15.01 5.62 14.32
CA CYS A 133 14.15 4.48 14.63
C CYS A 133 13.11 4.94 15.64
N LEU A 134 11.87 5.12 15.18
CA LEU A 134 10.77 5.63 15.99
C LEU A 134 9.50 4.88 15.62
N THR A 135 8.82 4.39 16.64
CA THR A 135 7.49 3.78 16.48
C THR A 135 6.43 4.86 16.68
N VAL A 136 5.67 5.14 15.63
CA VAL A 136 4.49 6.01 15.72
C VAL A 136 3.35 5.22 16.39
N LYS A 137 2.84 5.73 17.50
CA LYS A 137 1.70 5.12 18.20
C LYS A 137 0.44 5.28 17.36
N CYS A 138 -0.14 4.16 16.95
CA CYS A 138 -1.34 4.14 16.10
C CYS A 138 -2.58 3.69 16.90
N ASP A 139 -2.69 4.11 18.16
CA ASP A 139 -3.79 3.77 19.07
C ASP A 139 -4.87 4.87 19.16
N GLY A 140 -4.68 5.97 18.43
CA GLY A 140 -5.59 7.12 18.41
C GLY A 140 -5.31 8.15 19.51
N THR A 141 -4.30 7.94 20.36
CA THR A 141 -3.86 8.92 21.35
C THR A 141 -3.04 10.05 20.71
N ASP A 142 -3.05 11.22 21.34
CA ASP A 142 -2.23 12.34 20.91
C ASP A 142 -0.79 12.16 21.39
N ASP A 143 0.14 12.24 20.45
CA ASP A 143 1.58 12.20 20.73
C ASP A 143 2.17 13.60 20.56
N GLN A 144 2.14 14.38 21.64
CA GLN A 144 2.65 15.75 21.66
C GLN A 144 4.12 15.82 21.23
N LYS A 145 4.94 14.83 21.59
CA LYS A 145 6.35 14.77 21.20
C LYS A 145 6.50 14.58 19.70
N LEU A 146 5.62 13.79 19.09
CA LEU A 146 5.60 13.60 17.64
C LEU A 146 5.14 14.88 16.92
N LEU A 147 4.16 15.61 17.47
CA LEU A 147 3.72 16.90 16.91
C LEU A 147 4.84 17.96 16.95
N GLU A 148 5.55 18.06 18.07
CA GLU A 148 6.73 18.93 18.21
C GLU A 148 7.84 18.52 17.24
N PHE A 149 8.09 17.21 17.12
CA PHE A 149 9.06 16.67 16.17
C PHE A 149 8.68 16.97 14.71
N PHE A 150 7.40 16.91 14.35
CA PHE A 150 6.93 17.26 13.03
C PHE A 150 7.11 18.75 12.73
N SER A 151 6.86 19.61 13.72
CA SER A 151 7.06 21.05 13.59
C SER A 151 8.53 21.42 13.34
N GLY A 152 9.47 20.72 13.98
CA GLY A 152 10.91 20.99 13.83
C GLY A 152 11.37 22.25 14.56
N ASP A 153 12.50 22.83 14.15
CA ASP A 153 13.09 24.06 14.73
C ASP A 153 12.41 25.30 14.13
N GLU A 154 12.52 26.50 14.70
CA GLU A 154 11.78 27.72 14.28
C GLU A 154 11.91 28.11 12.78
N HIS A 155 13.02 27.72 12.14
CA HIS A 155 13.25 27.96 10.71
C HIS A 155 12.74 26.83 9.80
N ASP A 156 12.37 25.68 10.37
CA ASP A 156 11.86 24.56 9.60
C ASP A 156 10.45 24.87 9.08
N ARG A 157 10.26 24.61 7.78
CA ARG A 157 8.95 24.53 7.16
C ARG A 157 8.84 23.16 6.53
N THR A 158 7.99 22.33 7.14
CA THR A 158 8.06 20.88 7.03
C THR A 158 6.94 20.31 6.16
N ALA A 159 7.27 19.38 5.27
CA ALA A 159 6.30 18.48 4.65
C ALA A 159 6.38 17.09 5.29
N ILE A 160 5.22 16.52 5.62
CA ILE A 160 5.11 15.13 6.07
C ILE A 160 4.84 14.24 4.86
N VAL A 161 5.62 13.19 4.70
CA VAL A 161 5.56 12.30 3.55
C VAL A 161 5.46 10.86 4.02
N SER A 162 4.61 10.07 3.40
CA SER A 162 4.58 8.62 3.55
C SER A 162 4.25 7.96 2.23
N LEU A 163 5.28 7.45 1.55
CA LEU A 163 5.15 6.70 0.29
C LEU A 163 4.34 5.41 0.49
N HIS A 164 4.34 4.88 1.71
CA HIS A 164 3.63 3.67 2.10
C HIS A 164 3.07 3.84 3.52
N GLY A 165 1.97 4.62 3.64
CA GLY A 165 1.21 4.82 4.88
C GLY A 165 0.44 3.56 5.27
N CYS A 166 1.14 2.55 5.79
CA CYS A 166 0.57 1.21 5.92
C CYS A 166 -0.32 1.04 7.15
N GLY A 167 -1.48 0.41 6.96
CA GLY A 167 -2.41 0.12 8.05
C GLY A 167 -2.87 1.40 8.77
N ASP A 168 -2.78 1.40 10.11
CA ASP A 168 -3.20 2.54 10.95
C ASP A 168 -2.22 3.73 10.91
N LEU A 169 -1.10 3.63 10.18
CA LEU A 169 -0.16 4.74 10.05
C LEU A 169 -0.77 5.94 9.31
N GLN A 170 -1.40 5.72 8.14
CA GLN A 170 -2.03 6.81 7.39
C GLN A 170 -3.06 7.58 8.23
N PRO A 171 -4.10 6.95 8.82
CA PRO A 171 -5.10 7.69 9.59
C PRO A 171 -4.50 8.41 10.79
N THR A 172 -3.42 7.86 11.39
CA THR A 172 -2.70 8.53 12.48
C THR A 172 -1.96 9.77 12.00
N LEU A 173 -1.27 9.70 10.86
CA LEU A 173 -0.60 10.86 10.27
C LEU A 173 -1.59 11.98 9.89
N LEU A 174 -2.75 11.62 9.33
CA LEU A 174 -3.78 12.61 8.98
C LEU A 174 -4.36 13.29 10.23
N ARG A 175 -4.63 12.52 11.30
CA ARG A 175 -5.08 13.09 12.59
C ARG A 175 -4.05 14.04 13.18
N HIS A 176 -2.78 13.67 13.19
CA HIS A 176 -1.74 14.56 13.69
C HIS A 176 -1.57 15.80 12.81
N PHE A 177 -1.60 15.65 11.49
CA PHE A 177 -1.52 16.77 10.56
C PHE A 177 -2.62 17.81 10.80
N SER A 178 -3.86 17.38 11.06
CA SER A 178 -4.99 18.28 11.38
C SER A 178 -4.81 19.10 12.67
N LYS A 179 -3.80 18.78 13.49
CA LYS A 179 -3.52 19.46 14.76
C LYS A 179 -2.24 20.32 14.71
N LEU A 180 -1.50 20.28 13.61
CA LEU A 180 -0.24 21.02 13.49
C LEU A 180 -0.50 22.48 13.10
N ASP A 181 0.43 23.35 13.48
CA ASP A 181 0.46 24.71 12.93
C ASP A 181 0.84 24.64 11.45
N HIS A 182 -0.13 24.95 10.60
CA HIS A 182 0.01 24.88 9.16
C HIS A 182 0.94 25.94 8.56
N ASN A 183 1.31 26.99 9.30
CA ASN A 183 2.38 27.90 8.87
C ASN A 183 3.74 27.18 8.83
N ARG A 184 3.92 26.23 9.76
CA ARG A 184 5.14 25.43 9.98
C ARG A 184 5.08 24.12 9.22
N VAL A 185 3.93 23.44 9.22
CA VAL A 185 3.70 22.15 8.57
C VAL A 185 2.53 22.26 7.59
N PRO A 186 2.74 22.91 6.44
CA PRO A 186 1.67 23.22 5.50
C PRO A 186 1.24 22.05 4.61
N LEU A 187 2.02 20.96 4.55
CA LEU A 187 1.85 19.91 3.54
C LEU A 187 1.97 18.50 4.11
N ILE A 188 1.08 17.63 3.64
CA ILE A 188 1.17 16.19 3.85
C ILE A 188 0.89 15.42 2.55
N PHE A 189 1.70 14.39 2.32
CA PHE A 189 1.55 13.43 1.23
C PHE A 189 1.46 12.02 1.81
N THR A 190 0.36 11.30 1.55
CA THR A 190 0.25 9.91 1.97
C THR A 190 -0.29 9.03 0.86
N ILE A 191 0.42 7.95 0.57
CA ILE A 191 -0.07 6.87 -0.27
C ILE A 191 -0.46 5.72 0.67
N PRO A 192 -1.75 5.40 0.80
CA PRO A 192 -2.16 4.31 1.66
C PRO A 192 -1.60 2.97 1.16
N CYS A 193 -1.37 2.06 2.10
CA CYS A 193 -1.00 0.70 1.75
C CYS A 193 -1.45 -0.31 2.77
N CYS A 194 -1.50 -1.58 2.34
CA CYS A 194 -1.62 -2.72 3.23
C CYS A 194 -2.78 -2.57 4.22
N TYR A 195 -3.98 -2.23 3.75
CA TYR A 195 -5.16 -2.05 4.60
C TYR A 195 -5.37 -3.23 5.54
N HIS A 196 -5.08 -4.47 5.13
CA HIS A 196 -5.04 -5.67 5.98
C HIS A 196 -4.26 -5.54 7.31
N LYS A 197 -3.39 -4.53 7.48
CA LYS A 197 -2.67 -4.23 8.73
C LYS A 197 -3.42 -3.28 9.67
N MET A 198 -4.55 -2.73 9.27
CA MET A 198 -5.38 -1.89 10.12
C MET A 198 -5.99 -2.73 11.25
N SER A 199 -5.78 -2.29 12.49
CA SER A 199 -6.18 -3.02 13.70
C SER A 199 -7.69 -3.23 13.82
N ASN A 200 -8.49 -2.30 13.29
CA ASN A 200 -9.94 -2.29 13.44
C ASN A 200 -10.70 -2.88 12.24
N LEU A 201 -10.06 -3.50 11.25
CA LEU A 201 -10.77 -4.08 10.09
C LEU A 201 -11.76 -5.18 10.47
N LYS A 202 -11.47 -5.96 11.52
CA LYS A 202 -12.39 -6.99 12.03
C LYS A 202 -13.57 -6.41 12.82
N LYS A 203 -13.61 -5.08 13.01
CA LYS A 203 -14.71 -4.37 13.66
C LYS A 203 -15.57 -3.70 12.60
N LYS A 204 -16.79 -3.33 12.99
CA LYS A 204 -17.75 -2.61 12.14
C LYS A 204 -17.11 -1.36 11.52
N ILE A 205 -17.49 -1.04 10.27
CA ILE A 205 -16.97 0.08 9.45
C ILE A 205 -16.71 1.36 10.24
N PHE A 206 -17.66 1.77 11.09
CA PHE A 206 -17.58 3.01 11.85
C PHE A 206 -16.35 3.14 12.77
N HIS A 207 -15.68 2.04 13.13
CA HIS A 207 -14.50 2.10 13.99
C HIS A 207 -13.22 2.54 13.28
N TRP A 208 -13.19 2.50 11.94
CA TRP A 208 -12.02 2.90 11.17
C TRP A 208 -12.28 4.07 10.21
N ILE A 209 -13.54 4.46 10.02
CA ILE A 209 -13.94 5.70 9.34
C ILE A 209 -13.56 6.92 10.18
N MET A 210 -13.03 7.94 9.52
CA MET A 210 -12.55 9.17 10.16
C MET A 210 -13.54 10.32 10.02
N SER A 211 -14.09 10.52 8.82
CA SER A 211 -14.97 11.64 8.50
C SER A 211 -16.38 11.47 9.07
N ASP A 212 -17.00 12.59 9.42
CA ASP A 212 -18.40 12.60 9.81
C ASP A 212 -19.32 12.44 8.61
N GLU A 213 -18.91 12.91 7.42
CA GLU A 213 -19.66 12.75 6.18
C GLU A 213 -19.89 11.27 5.83
N VAL A 214 -18.86 10.43 5.93
CA VAL A 214 -19.03 8.99 5.66
C VAL A 214 -19.79 8.29 6.80
N LYS A 215 -19.63 8.71 8.06
CA LYS A 215 -20.42 8.17 9.19
C LYS A 215 -21.91 8.43 9.06
N LYS A 216 -22.32 9.56 8.46
CA LYS A 216 -23.73 9.89 8.21
C LYS A 216 -24.36 9.03 7.13
N ARG A 217 -23.56 8.55 6.18
CA ARG A 217 -24.03 7.65 5.13
C ARG A 217 -24.25 6.26 5.74
N SER A 218 -25.40 5.67 5.46
CA SER A 218 -25.78 4.33 5.95
C SER A 218 -25.00 3.22 5.23
N VAL A 219 -23.67 3.32 5.19
CA VAL A 219 -22.80 2.25 4.68
C VAL A 219 -23.03 1.04 5.58
N SER A 220 -23.29 -0.12 4.97
CA SER A 220 -23.66 -1.35 5.70
C SER A 220 -22.69 -1.60 6.86
N ARG A 221 -23.19 -2.06 8.00
CA ARG A 221 -22.41 -2.25 9.25
C ARG A 221 -21.43 -3.43 9.19
N GLU A 222 -21.01 -3.82 8.00
CA GLU A 222 -20.30 -5.06 7.69
C GLU A 222 -18.79 -4.90 7.81
N VAL A 223 -18.07 -6.04 7.80
CA VAL A 223 -16.61 -6.07 7.86
C VAL A 223 -16.09 -6.17 6.43
N LEU A 224 -15.29 -5.20 5.99
CA LEU A 224 -14.73 -5.18 4.65
C LEU A 224 -13.27 -5.66 4.67
N PRO A 225 -12.93 -6.80 4.07
CA PRO A 225 -11.54 -7.20 3.90
C PRO A 225 -10.90 -6.36 2.78
N VAL A 226 -10.13 -5.34 3.14
CA VAL A 226 -9.41 -4.54 2.14
C VAL A 226 -7.96 -5.03 2.05
N SER A 227 -7.58 -5.57 0.91
CA SER A 227 -6.17 -5.80 0.59
C SER A 227 -5.90 -5.51 -0.87
N ALA A 228 -4.88 -4.69 -1.12
CA ALA A 228 -4.47 -4.35 -2.47
C ALA A 228 -3.70 -5.50 -3.13
N LEU A 229 -4.30 -6.12 -4.15
CA LEU A 229 -3.70 -7.07 -5.07
C LEU A 229 -3.59 -6.44 -6.46
N SER A 230 -2.73 -7.03 -7.29
CA SER A 230 -2.66 -6.74 -8.71
C SER A 230 -3.13 -7.99 -9.42
N TRP A 231 -4.12 -7.87 -10.29
CA TRP A 231 -4.53 -9.00 -11.12
C TRP A 231 -3.41 -9.37 -12.10
N PRO A 232 -2.99 -10.63 -12.18
CA PRO A 232 -2.01 -11.05 -13.18
C PRO A 232 -2.64 -11.08 -14.58
N SER A 233 -2.04 -10.38 -15.54
CA SER A 233 -2.60 -10.25 -16.89
C SER A 233 -2.32 -11.45 -17.79
N SER A 234 -1.20 -12.15 -17.60
CA SER A 234 -0.86 -13.35 -18.39
C SER A 234 -1.29 -14.64 -17.70
N GLU A 235 -1.62 -15.68 -18.47
CA GLU A 235 -1.95 -17.02 -17.95
C GLU A 235 -0.83 -17.58 -17.08
N LYS A 236 0.42 -17.44 -17.52
CA LYS A 236 1.61 -17.83 -16.74
C LYS A 236 1.69 -17.13 -15.39
N ASP A 237 1.35 -15.83 -15.33
CA ASP A 237 1.35 -15.09 -14.08
C ASP A 237 0.18 -15.49 -13.17
N ARG A 238 -0.98 -15.85 -13.74
CA ARG A 238 -2.14 -16.37 -12.98
C ARG A 238 -1.84 -17.73 -12.36
N GLU A 239 -1.29 -18.66 -13.13
CA GLU A 239 -0.83 -19.97 -12.61
C GLU A 239 0.21 -19.78 -11.50
N ARG A 240 1.18 -18.88 -11.71
CA ARG A 240 2.20 -18.56 -10.70
C ARG A 240 1.56 -17.98 -9.44
N HIS A 241 0.58 -17.08 -9.58
CA HIS A 241 -0.15 -16.51 -8.46
C HIS A 241 -0.90 -17.60 -7.68
N THR A 242 -1.68 -18.42 -8.36
CA THR A 242 -2.48 -19.51 -7.76
C THR A 242 -1.59 -20.48 -7.01
N ARG A 243 -0.49 -20.95 -7.63
CA ARG A 243 0.50 -21.82 -6.97
C ARG A 243 1.09 -21.17 -5.71
N ASN A 244 1.51 -19.91 -5.79
CA ASN A 244 2.07 -19.19 -4.64
C ASN A 244 1.05 -18.94 -3.53
N PHE A 245 -0.23 -18.76 -3.89
CA PHE A 245 -1.32 -18.62 -2.93
C PHE A 245 -1.54 -19.94 -2.19
N ILE A 246 -1.71 -21.04 -2.93
CA ILE A 246 -1.94 -22.38 -2.40
C ILE A 246 -0.78 -22.80 -1.49
N ASN A 247 0.47 -22.66 -1.96
CA ASN A 247 1.65 -22.98 -1.16
C ASN A 247 1.64 -22.28 0.19
N ARG A 248 1.36 -20.96 0.20
CA ARG A 248 1.28 -20.18 1.42
C ARG A 248 0.12 -20.63 2.31
N ALA A 249 -1.05 -20.86 1.75
CA ALA A 249 -2.23 -21.28 2.51
C ALA A 249 -2.03 -22.66 3.17
N LEU A 250 -1.49 -23.64 2.44
CA LEU A 250 -1.18 -24.96 2.98
C LEU A 250 -0.14 -24.90 4.10
N LEU A 251 0.90 -24.06 3.94
CA LEU A 251 1.87 -23.82 5.00
C LEU A 251 1.24 -23.17 6.22
N GLU A 252 0.39 -22.16 6.05
CA GLU A 252 -0.36 -21.54 7.16
C GLU A 252 -1.21 -22.59 7.91
N CYS A 253 -1.91 -23.48 7.20
CA CYS A 253 -2.64 -24.60 7.81
C CYS A 253 -1.73 -25.58 8.58
N LEU A 254 -0.53 -25.87 8.05
CA LEU A 254 0.44 -26.74 8.74
C LEU A 254 0.90 -26.11 10.05
N TYR A 255 1.25 -24.83 10.05
CA TYR A 255 1.66 -24.09 11.25
C TYR A 255 0.53 -23.98 12.28
N ASP A 256 -0.72 -23.85 11.84
CA ASP A 256 -1.89 -23.87 12.73
C ASP A 256 -2.06 -25.22 13.44
N LYS A 257 -1.78 -26.33 12.74
CA LYS A 257 -1.83 -27.70 13.29
C LYS A 257 -0.59 -28.08 14.12
N ARG A 258 0.58 -27.47 13.87
CA ARG A 258 1.85 -27.73 14.55
C ARG A 258 2.43 -26.47 15.19
N LYS A 259 1.84 -26.09 16.33
CA LYS A 259 2.25 -24.89 17.10
C LYS A 259 3.62 -25.01 17.77
N ASP A 260 4.17 -26.23 17.83
CA ASP A 260 5.52 -26.54 18.32
C ASP A 260 6.62 -26.17 17.31
N LEU A 261 6.27 -25.91 16.04
CA LEU A 261 7.23 -25.46 15.05
C LEU A 261 7.73 -24.04 15.38
N PRO A 262 9.02 -23.75 15.13
CA PRO A 262 9.54 -22.42 15.33
C PRO A 262 8.80 -21.42 14.44
N SER A 263 8.43 -20.28 15.02
CA SER A 263 7.74 -19.19 14.32
C SER A 263 8.57 -18.74 13.11
N PHE A 264 8.16 -19.16 11.92
CA PHE A 264 8.78 -18.76 10.67
C PHE A 264 7.97 -17.65 10.02
N PRO A 265 8.59 -16.63 9.41
CA PRO A 265 7.84 -15.69 8.60
C PRO A 265 7.36 -16.43 7.33
N CYS A 266 6.15 -17.02 7.35
CA CYS A 266 5.56 -17.80 6.26
C CYS A 266 5.67 -17.10 4.88
N ARG A 267 5.70 -15.76 4.87
CA ARG A 267 5.90 -14.94 3.66
C ARG A 267 7.25 -15.14 2.96
N LYS A 268 8.27 -15.69 3.61
CA LYS A 268 9.61 -15.97 3.03
C LYS A 268 9.78 -17.41 2.53
N LEU A 269 8.83 -18.30 2.80
CA LEU A 269 8.88 -19.69 2.33
C LEU A 269 8.35 -19.85 0.89
N ASN A 270 7.68 -18.83 0.35
CA ASN A 270 6.99 -18.88 -0.94
C ASN A 270 7.91 -18.92 -2.19
N CYS A 271 9.23 -18.81 -2.02
CA CYS A 271 10.17 -18.62 -3.14
C CYS A 271 11.02 -19.85 -3.52
N HIS A 272 10.83 -21.02 -2.89
CA HIS A 272 11.76 -22.15 -3.06
C HIS A 272 11.11 -23.51 -3.38
N PHE A 273 9.79 -23.59 -3.58
CA PHE A 273 9.09 -24.85 -3.82
C PHE A 273 8.48 -24.88 -5.22
N GLU A 274 9.21 -25.49 -6.16
CA GLU A 274 8.74 -25.72 -7.54
C GLU A 274 7.56 -26.70 -7.59
N ASP A 275 7.58 -27.73 -6.74
CA ASP A 275 6.48 -28.67 -6.53
C ASP A 275 5.78 -28.41 -5.19
N VAL A 276 4.47 -28.17 -5.24
CA VAL A 276 3.61 -27.98 -4.08
C VAL A 276 3.65 -29.22 -3.19
N LYS A 277 3.70 -30.43 -3.75
CA LYS A 277 3.58 -31.70 -3.03
C LYS A 277 4.78 -32.03 -2.15
N ASP A 278 5.96 -31.51 -2.48
CA ASP A 278 7.20 -31.76 -1.74
C ASP A 278 7.54 -30.67 -0.71
N THR A 279 6.65 -29.69 -0.55
CA THR A 279 6.89 -28.54 0.34
C THR A 279 7.08 -28.98 1.79
N GLY A 280 6.34 -29.99 2.26
CA GLY A 280 6.44 -30.53 3.63
C GLY A 280 7.84 -31.08 3.94
N ILE A 281 8.38 -31.92 3.06
CA ILE A 281 9.72 -32.50 3.19
C ILE A 281 10.77 -31.40 3.24
N LYS A 282 10.74 -30.48 2.26
CA LYS A 282 11.76 -29.43 2.17
C LYS A 282 11.71 -28.47 3.38
N LEU A 283 10.52 -28.18 3.90
CA LEU A 283 10.36 -27.42 5.14
C LEU A 283 11.00 -28.17 6.32
N ALA A 284 10.67 -29.44 6.52
CA ALA A 284 11.20 -30.23 7.64
C ALA A 284 12.74 -30.36 7.59
N SER A 285 13.31 -30.56 6.40
CA SER A 285 14.76 -30.56 6.21
C SER A 285 15.40 -29.21 6.53
N GLN A 286 14.77 -28.09 6.13
CA GLN A 286 15.25 -26.74 6.48
C GLN A 286 15.18 -26.44 7.98
N LEU A 287 14.27 -27.09 8.70
CA LEU A 287 14.17 -27.00 10.15
C LEU A 287 15.15 -27.93 10.88
N GLY A 288 15.93 -28.73 10.16
CA GLY A 288 16.93 -29.64 10.75
C GLY A 288 16.31 -30.82 11.50
N MET A 289 15.12 -31.26 11.08
CA MET A 289 14.44 -32.41 11.70
C MET A 289 15.11 -33.73 11.30
N ASP A 290 14.99 -34.74 12.16
CA ASP A 290 15.43 -36.10 11.88
C ASP A 290 14.50 -36.82 10.88
N GLU A 291 14.88 -38.01 10.43
CA GLU A 291 14.10 -38.77 9.43
C GLU A 291 12.64 -39.03 9.87
N ASN A 292 12.44 -39.32 11.17
CA ASN A 292 11.11 -39.52 11.73
C ASN A 292 10.29 -38.22 11.73
N GLY A 293 10.91 -37.10 12.12
CA GLY A 293 10.28 -35.78 12.09
C GLY A 293 9.91 -35.33 10.68
N ILE A 294 10.77 -35.60 9.69
CA ILE A 294 10.50 -35.34 8.27
C ILE A 294 9.29 -36.16 7.81
N LEU A 295 9.24 -37.46 8.12
CA LEU A 295 8.14 -38.34 7.73
C LEU A 295 6.80 -37.85 8.32
N GLN A 296 6.79 -37.48 9.59
CA GLN A 296 5.58 -36.99 10.27
C GLN A 296 5.07 -35.68 9.68
N ILE A 297 5.97 -34.74 9.36
CA ILE A 297 5.59 -33.47 8.72
C ILE A 297 5.10 -33.69 7.30
N ASP A 298 5.76 -34.55 6.52
CA ASP A 298 5.33 -34.88 5.15
C ASP A 298 3.94 -35.53 5.14
N GLN A 299 3.70 -36.53 6.00
CA GLN A 299 2.38 -37.18 6.12
C GLN A 299 1.28 -36.18 6.49
N LEU A 300 1.55 -35.30 7.47
CA LEU A 300 0.62 -34.26 7.85
C LEU A 300 0.36 -33.27 6.71
N TYR A 301 1.42 -32.83 6.02
CA TYR A 301 1.31 -31.91 4.89
C TYR A 301 0.50 -32.52 3.75
N ARG A 302 0.74 -33.79 3.40
CA ARG A 302 -0.04 -34.53 2.39
C ARG A 302 -1.50 -34.66 2.76
N THR A 303 -1.80 -34.89 4.04
CA THR A 303 -3.19 -34.91 4.55
C THR A 303 -3.84 -33.54 4.36
N ILE A 304 -3.17 -32.45 4.78
CA ILE A 304 -3.67 -31.08 4.58
C ILE A 304 -3.88 -30.78 3.09
N TYR A 305 -2.95 -31.19 2.23
CA TYR A 305 -3.07 -31.02 0.78
C TYR A 305 -4.33 -31.71 0.25
N ALA A 306 -4.52 -32.99 0.55
CA ALA A 306 -5.68 -33.76 0.09
C ALA A 306 -7.01 -33.18 0.60
N ASP A 307 -7.05 -32.74 1.87
CA ASP A 307 -8.24 -32.11 2.47
C ASP A 307 -8.63 -30.80 1.76
N HIS A 308 -7.65 -30.07 1.18
CA HIS A 308 -7.87 -28.72 0.62
C HIS A 308 -7.81 -28.67 -0.91
N GLU A 309 -7.32 -29.70 -1.58
CA GLU A 309 -7.23 -29.79 -3.05
C GLU A 309 -8.54 -29.45 -3.77
N PRO A 310 -9.74 -29.89 -3.30
CA PRO A 310 -11.01 -29.52 -3.92
C PRO A 310 -11.26 -28.01 -3.98
N TYR A 311 -10.61 -27.21 -3.12
CA TYR A 311 -10.79 -25.76 -3.08
C TYR A 311 -9.83 -24.98 -3.97
N PHE A 312 -8.80 -25.62 -4.53
CA PHE A 312 -7.78 -24.93 -5.34
C PHE A 312 -8.37 -24.27 -6.59
N ALA A 313 -9.42 -24.87 -7.17
CA ALA A 313 -10.14 -24.32 -8.32
C ALA A 313 -10.81 -22.96 -8.02
N TYR A 314 -11.10 -22.63 -6.75
CA TYR A 314 -11.72 -21.36 -6.37
C TYR A 314 -10.71 -20.24 -6.13
N VAL A 315 -9.40 -20.53 -6.08
CA VAL A 315 -8.37 -19.51 -5.78
C VAL A 315 -8.36 -18.39 -6.83
N GLU A 316 -8.42 -18.74 -8.11
CA GLU A 316 -8.43 -17.76 -9.19
C GLU A 316 -9.73 -16.94 -9.23
N PRO A 317 -10.95 -17.55 -9.23
CA PRO A 317 -12.20 -16.79 -9.13
C PRO A 317 -12.27 -15.88 -7.90
N PHE A 318 -11.81 -16.35 -6.74
CA PHE A 318 -11.80 -15.55 -5.52
C PHE A 318 -10.83 -14.37 -5.62
N THR A 319 -9.65 -14.59 -6.19
CA THR A 319 -8.66 -13.52 -6.42
C THR A 319 -9.19 -12.47 -7.41
N LEU A 320 -9.97 -12.91 -8.42
CA LEU A 320 -10.59 -12.00 -9.39
C LEU A 320 -11.61 -11.12 -8.70
N LEU A 321 -12.55 -11.74 -7.97
CA LEU A 321 -13.55 -11.02 -7.18
C LEU A 321 -12.89 -10.04 -6.22
N GLN A 322 -11.82 -10.45 -5.53
CA GLN A 322 -11.08 -9.58 -4.63
C GLN A 322 -10.46 -8.37 -5.36
N THR A 323 -9.93 -8.56 -6.56
CA THR A 323 -9.37 -7.48 -7.38
C THR A 323 -10.48 -6.50 -7.80
N MET A 324 -11.64 -7.02 -8.23
CA MET A 324 -12.79 -6.21 -8.63
C MET A 324 -13.35 -5.40 -7.45
N MET A 325 -13.40 -5.99 -6.26
CA MET A 325 -13.83 -5.32 -5.03
C MET A 325 -12.80 -4.33 -4.48
N GLN A 326 -11.53 -4.43 -4.86
CA GLN A 326 -10.48 -3.60 -4.28
C GLN A 326 -10.67 -2.11 -4.59
N THR A 327 -10.89 -1.76 -5.85
CA THR A 327 -11.06 -0.36 -6.29
C THR A 327 -12.16 0.37 -5.52
N PRO A 328 -13.41 -0.14 -5.43
CA PRO A 328 -14.47 0.57 -4.71
C PRO A 328 -14.19 0.66 -3.21
N LEU A 329 -13.59 -0.37 -2.60
CA LEU A 329 -13.22 -0.37 -1.19
C LEU A 329 -12.09 0.61 -0.88
N GLU A 330 -11.06 0.67 -1.74
CA GLU A 330 -9.98 1.64 -1.64
C GLU A 330 -10.50 3.07 -1.81
N MET A 331 -11.45 3.30 -2.73
CA MET A 331 -12.04 4.62 -2.91
C MET A 331 -12.85 5.06 -1.71
N LEU A 332 -13.62 4.16 -1.09
CA LEU A 332 -14.35 4.46 0.14
C LEU A 332 -13.39 4.95 1.24
N ILE A 333 -12.25 4.27 1.42
CA ILE A 333 -11.25 4.67 2.42
C ILE A 333 -10.63 6.02 2.05
N LEU A 334 -10.23 6.22 0.79
CA LEU A 334 -9.61 7.46 0.34
C LEU A 334 -10.55 8.66 0.47
N LEU A 335 -11.82 8.51 0.08
CA LEU A 335 -12.83 9.55 0.22
C LEU A 335 -13.10 9.88 1.68
N ASP A 336 -13.18 8.87 2.55
CA ASP A 336 -13.30 9.11 3.98
C ASP A 336 -12.13 9.95 4.52
N ARG A 337 -10.89 9.64 4.11
CA ARG A 337 -9.71 10.40 4.52
C ARG A 337 -9.73 11.82 3.95
N LEU A 338 -10.18 11.97 2.72
CA LEU A 338 -10.33 13.26 2.05
C LEU A 338 -11.36 14.15 2.74
N PHE A 339 -12.54 13.60 3.07
CA PHE A 339 -13.58 14.32 3.79
C PHE A 339 -13.12 14.70 5.19
N PHE A 340 -12.43 13.81 5.90
CA PHE A 340 -11.86 14.12 7.21
C PHE A 340 -10.94 15.36 7.14
N LEU A 341 -10.03 15.42 6.16
CA LEU A 341 -9.15 16.57 5.99
C LEU A 341 -9.91 17.86 5.69
N LYS A 342 -10.93 17.80 4.83
CA LYS A 342 -11.79 18.96 4.51
C LYS A 342 -12.60 19.43 5.72
N GLU A 343 -13.14 18.50 6.51
CA GLU A 343 -13.84 18.79 7.77
C GLU A 343 -12.93 19.51 8.78
N HIS A 344 -11.61 19.28 8.71
CA HIS A 344 -10.60 19.94 9.55
C HIS A 344 -9.97 21.17 8.87
N GLY A 345 -10.61 21.72 7.83
CA GLY A 345 -10.20 22.97 7.19
C GLY A 345 -9.01 22.86 6.24
N CYS A 346 -8.54 21.66 5.90
CA CYS A 346 -7.48 21.48 4.92
C CYS A 346 -8.02 21.52 3.48
N SER A 347 -7.26 22.10 2.56
CA SER A 347 -7.44 21.85 1.13
C SER A 347 -6.84 20.48 0.81
N ALA A 348 -7.60 19.56 0.24
CA ALA A 348 -7.13 18.21 -0.03
C ALA A 348 -7.73 17.63 -1.30
N TYR A 349 -6.94 16.79 -1.98
CA TYR A 349 -7.33 16.07 -3.19
C TYR A 349 -6.54 14.76 -3.32
N ILE A 350 -6.96 13.91 -4.28
CA ILE A 350 -6.34 12.62 -4.57
C ILE A 350 -5.72 12.69 -5.96
N LEU A 351 -4.46 12.28 -6.09
CA LEU A 351 -3.72 12.27 -7.36
C LEU A 351 -3.18 10.87 -7.65
N SER A 352 -3.33 10.41 -8.90
CA SER A 352 -2.62 9.21 -9.38
C SER A 352 -1.17 9.57 -9.71
N VAL A 353 -0.23 9.21 -8.83
CA VAL A 353 1.19 9.54 -8.98
C VAL A 353 1.95 8.47 -9.75
N PHE A 354 1.45 7.23 -9.77
CA PHE A 354 2.12 6.11 -10.45
C PHE A 354 1.28 5.52 -11.58
N ASN A 355 1.94 4.78 -12.47
CA ASN A 355 1.24 3.95 -13.42
C ASN A 355 0.65 2.74 -12.66
N PRO A 356 -0.69 2.55 -12.65
CA PRO A 356 -1.33 1.46 -11.91
C PRO A 356 -0.88 0.06 -12.37
N LYS A 357 -0.41 -0.07 -13.62
CA LYS A 357 0.16 -1.33 -14.15
C LYS A 357 1.54 -1.67 -13.54
N ILE A 358 2.28 -0.66 -13.07
CA ILE A 358 3.62 -0.83 -12.47
C ILE A 358 3.53 -0.85 -10.93
N SER A 359 2.73 0.04 -10.35
CA SER A 359 2.43 0.03 -8.92
C SER A 359 0.93 0.14 -8.68
N SER A 360 0.36 -0.91 -8.09
CA SER A 360 -1.04 -0.91 -7.65
C SER A 360 -1.36 0.10 -6.54
N ARG A 361 -0.35 0.70 -5.90
CA ARG A 361 -0.51 1.75 -4.86
C ARG A 361 -0.28 3.12 -5.47
N HIS A 362 -1.09 3.49 -6.44
CA HIS A 362 -0.84 4.65 -7.30
C HIS A 362 -1.49 5.95 -6.82
N LEU A 363 -2.42 5.89 -5.87
CA LEU A 363 -3.19 7.06 -5.43
C LEU A 363 -2.56 7.69 -4.19
N CYS A 364 -2.31 9.00 -4.27
CA CYS A 364 -1.74 9.81 -3.20
C CYS A 364 -2.78 10.81 -2.71
N ILE A 365 -3.00 10.87 -1.39
CA ILE A 365 -3.69 11.99 -0.75
C ILE A 365 -2.68 13.10 -0.55
N ILE A 366 -3.00 14.27 -1.08
CA ILE A 366 -2.23 15.49 -0.91
C ILE A 366 -3.13 16.48 -0.18
N ALA A 367 -2.65 17.00 0.94
CA ALA A 367 -3.36 18.03 1.67
C ALA A 367 -2.44 19.21 1.98
N SER A 368 -2.99 20.41 1.86
CA SER A 368 -2.37 21.65 2.26
C SER A 368 -3.24 22.43 3.23
N SER A 369 -2.62 23.40 3.90
CA SER A 369 -3.37 24.50 4.49
C SER A 369 -4.25 25.17 3.43
N SER A 370 -5.45 25.59 3.83
CA SER A 370 -6.35 26.38 2.98
C SER A 370 -5.83 27.80 2.75
#